data_AF-V6M7K4-F1
#
_entry.id   AF-V6M7K4-F1
#
_cell.length_a   1.000
_cell.length_b   1.000
_cell.length_c   1.000
_cell.angle_alpha   90.00
_cell.angle_beta   90.00
_cell.angle_gamma   90.00
#
_symmetry.space_group_name_H-M   'P 1'
#
loop_
_entity.id
_entity.type
_entity.pdbx_description
1 polymer ?
#
loop_
_entity_poly.entity_id
_entity_poly.type
_entity_poly.pdbx_seq_one_letter_code
_entity_poly.pdbx_strand_id
1 'polypeptide(L)'
;MFKTRMFNTRMFVTVSCSIILVAGLLIGTNISQIVSAHDNSSIHPRDAVDQSQNYIVCVDNVSSSDSSDMKSEALVKQVQTSIEKISLEKQTAWKSKGLDNRQVEVKKGCSFSPSLLEEGAAHPIYTGFAPIRIVDKPSPERLGIFIVDESVIQKHFEGDLPRFSPEEMICISHECEGVTRGIYLSAKEITNVNLEDFYQQQIMYGLGLVSMTQDDDPEIQKKRAEEKEKEIREMKENSSRE
;
A
#
# COMPACT_ATOMS: atom_id res chain seq x y z
N MET A 1 64.99 -18.58 -18.77
CA MET A 1 65.56 -18.91 -20.10
C MET A 1 64.61 -18.38 -21.16
N PHE A 2 65.15 -17.63 -22.12
CA PHE A 2 64.47 -16.79 -23.12
C PHE A 2 63.53 -17.52 -24.08
N LYS A 3 62.40 -16.89 -24.47
CA LYS A 3 62.17 -16.55 -25.89
C LYS A 3 61.04 -15.54 -26.12
N THR A 4 61.48 -14.36 -26.54
CA THR A 4 60.76 -13.26 -27.19
C THR A 4 60.20 -13.68 -28.55
N ARG A 5 59.03 -13.16 -28.95
CA ARG A 5 58.66 -12.96 -30.36
C ARG A 5 57.93 -11.63 -30.54
N MET A 6 58.64 -10.70 -31.17
CA MET A 6 58.12 -9.49 -31.83
C MET A 6 57.60 -9.84 -33.23
N PHE A 7 56.58 -9.13 -33.71
CA PHE A 7 56.33 -8.71 -35.11
C PHE A 7 55.28 -7.57 -35.01
N ASN A 8 55.59 -6.29 -35.21
CA ASN A 8 55.69 -5.55 -36.48
C ASN A 8 54.57 -5.96 -37.47
N THR A 9 53.71 -5.08 -38.02
CA THR A 9 54.02 -3.82 -38.71
C THR A 9 52.72 -3.11 -39.18
N ARG A 10 52.82 -1.80 -39.41
CA ARG A 10 52.12 -0.93 -40.40
C ARG A 10 50.85 -0.16 -40.01
N MET A 11 51.11 1.12 -39.74
CA MET A 11 50.26 2.29 -40.00
C MET A 11 49.64 2.28 -41.41
N PHE A 12 48.38 2.73 -41.49
CA PHE A 12 47.90 3.50 -42.63
C PHE A 12 47.16 4.74 -42.11
N VAL A 13 47.71 5.90 -42.47
CA VAL A 13 47.14 7.23 -42.29
C VAL A 13 46.38 7.55 -43.59
N THR A 14 45.10 7.86 -43.49
CA THR A 14 44.38 8.56 -44.57
C THR A 14 43.73 9.79 -43.99
N VAL A 15 44.39 10.92 -44.28
CA VAL A 15 43.89 12.28 -44.14
C VAL A 15 42.95 12.53 -45.31
N SER A 16 41.69 12.86 -45.05
CA SER A 16 40.81 13.49 -46.03
C SER A 16 40.20 14.73 -45.39
N CYS A 17 40.78 15.86 -45.79
CA CYS A 17 40.39 17.21 -45.48
C CYS A 17 39.27 17.63 -46.44
N SER A 18 38.10 17.97 -45.91
CA SER A 18 37.11 18.78 -46.63
C SER A 18 36.62 19.87 -45.70
N ILE A 19 37.17 21.05 -45.92
CA ILE A 19 36.69 22.36 -45.48
C ILE A 19 35.42 22.69 -46.26
N ILE A 20 34.63 23.66 -45.77
CA ILE A 20 33.54 24.45 -46.41
C ILE A 20 32.19 24.13 -45.73
N LEU A 21 31.37 25.05 -45.18
CA LEU A 21 31.28 26.51 -45.19
C LEU A 21 30.51 26.93 -43.93
N VAL A 22 31.00 27.93 -43.19
CA VAL A 22 30.24 28.68 -42.19
C VAL A 22 29.71 29.94 -42.86
N ALA A 23 28.39 30.15 -42.87
CA ALA A 23 27.76 31.48 -42.80
C ALA A 23 26.23 31.34 -42.80
N GLY A 24 25.56 32.03 -41.88
CA GLY A 24 24.13 32.32 -42.01
C GLY A 24 23.31 32.31 -40.72
N LEU A 25 23.65 33.17 -39.76
CA LEU A 25 22.69 33.62 -38.74
C LEU A 25 21.45 34.20 -39.42
N LEU A 26 20.27 33.62 -39.15
CA LEU A 26 19.04 34.40 -39.04
C LEU A 26 18.32 33.99 -37.76
N ILE A 27 18.52 34.85 -36.77
CA ILE A 27 17.73 34.98 -35.56
C ILE A 27 16.30 35.28 -36.00
N GLY A 28 15.45 34.27 -35.89
CA GLY A 28 14.00 34.37 -35.97
C GLY A 28 13.42 33.69 -34.75
N THR A 29 13.52 34.35 -33.60
CA THR A 29 12.89 33.93 -32.34
C THR A 29 11.37 33.92 -32.50
N ASN A 30 10.82 32.80 -32.97
CA ASN A 30 9.46 32.41 -32.62
C ASN A 30 9.48 31.76 -31.23
N ILE A 31 9.92 32.55 -30.25
CA ILE A 31 9.52 32.40 -28.85
C ILE A 31 8.19 33.13 -28.78
N SER A 32 7.14 32.49 -29.26
CA SER A 32 5.78 32.96 -29.08
C SER A 32 4.94 31.75 -28.76
N GLN A 33 4.68 31.64 -27.46
CA GLN A 33 3.60 30.86 -26.87
C GLN A 33 3.78 29.34 -26.88
N ILE A 34 4.89 28.85 -26.30
CA ILE A 34 4.73 27.82 -25.27
C ILE A 34 4.39 28.60 -24.00
N VAL A 35 3.15 29.10 -23.95
CA VAL A 35 2.53 29.39 -22.67
C VAL A 35 2.50 28.03 -22.01
N SER A 36 3.30 27.89 -20.96
CA SER A 36 3.09 26.90 -19.93
C SER A 36 1.61 26.92 -19.60
N ALA A 37 0.85 25.99 -20.20
CA ALA A 37 -0.22 25.36 -19.48
C ALA A 37 0.48 24.62 -18.32
N HIS A 38 0.82 25.38 -17.28
CA HIS A 38 0.60 24.91 -15.93
C HIS A 38 -0.90 24.63 -15.89
N ASP A 39 -1.26 23.44 -16.38
CA ASP A 39 -2.52 22.84 -16.05
C ASP A 39 -2.39 22.58 -14.55
N ASN A 40 -2.81 23.57 -13.76
CA ASN A 40 -3.09 23.45 -12.34
C ASN A 40 -4.33 22.57 -12.15
N SER A 41 -4.50 21.51 -12.96
CA SER A 41 -5.17 20.32 -12.47
C SER A 41 -4.28 19.81 -11.36
N SER A 42 -4.62 20.17 -10.12
CA SER A 42 -4.15 19.47 -8.94
C SER A 42 -4.60 18.02 -9.11
N ILE A 43 -3.80 17.22 -9.81
CA ILE A 43 -4.00 15.78 -9.90
C ILE A 43 -3.84 15.33 -8.47
N HIS A 44 -4.97 15.05 -7.81
CA HIS A 44 -4.91 14.50 -6.49
C HIS A 44 -4.25 13.12 -6.62
N PRO A 45 -3.40 12.71 -5.66
CA PRO A 45 -2.79 11.38 -5.69
C PRO A 45 -3.83 10.27 -5.93
N ARG A 46 -5.05 10.44 -5.44
CA ARG A 46 -6.23 9.60 -5.73
C ARG A 46 -6.51 9.34 -7.21
N ASP A 47 -6.32 10.32 -8.08
CA ASP A 47 -6.64 10.22 -9.50
C ASP A 47 -5.57 9.42 -10.27
N ALA A 48 -4.35 9.32 -9.74
CA ALA A 48 -3.26 8.53 -10.31
C ALA A 48 -3.40 7.02 -10.03
N VAL A 49 -4.29 6.64 -9.11
CA VAL A 49 -4.38 5.28 -8.57
C VAL A 49 -5.29 4.37 -9.39
N ASP A 50 -6.03 4.86 -10.40
CA ASP A 50 -7.27 4.16 -10.76
C ASP A 50 -7.49 3.82 -12.24
N GLN A 51 -6.57 3.05 -12.83
CA GLN A 51 -6.72 2.54 -14.22
C GLN A 51 -7.13 1.05 -14.31
N SER A 52 -7.10 0.27 -13.23
CA SER A 52 -7.46 -1.15 -13.31
C SER A 52 -8.98 -1.35 -13.19
N GLN A 53 -9.54 -2.25 -13.99
CA GLN A 53 -10.96 -2.65 -13.85
C GLN A 53 -11.20 -3.50 -12.59
N ASN A 54 -10.14 -4.14 -12.07
CA ASN A 54 -10.21 -5.05 -10.92
C ASN A 54 -9.55 -4.43 -9.68
N TYR A 55 -10.06 -4.79 -8.51
CA TYR A 55 -9.41 -4.57 -7.22
C TYR A 55 -8.59 -5.82 -6.88
N ILE A 56 -7.27 -5.74 -7.04
CA ILE A 56 -6.41 -6.92 -6.91
C ILE A 56 -5.94 -7.07 -5.45
N VAL A 57 -6.19 -8.24 -4.89
CA VAL A 57 -5.70 -8.70 -3.59
C VAL A 57 -4.62 -9.75 -3.84
N CYS A 58 -3.41 -9.54 -3.33
CA CYS A 58 -2.39 -10.57 -3.35
C CYS A 58 -2.29 -11.26 -1.99
N VAL A 59 -1.99 -12.56 -2.01
CA VAL A 59 -1.79 -13.37 -0.81
C VAL A 59 -0.42 -13.98 -0.87
N ASP A 60 0.40 -13.71 0.15
CA ASP A 60 1.75 -14.24 0.25
C ASP A 60 1.98 -14.90 1.60
N ASN A 61 2.57 -16.10 1.57
CA ASN A 61 3.00 -16.79 2.78
C ASN A 61 4.51 -16.65 2.90
N VAL A 62 4.93 -15.78 3.81
CA VAL A 62 6.32 -15.47 4.11
C VAL A 62 6.72 -15.99 5.50
N SER A 63 5.83 -16.75 6.13
CA SER A 63 6.12 -17.43 7.40
C SER A 63 7.12 -18.57 7.20
N SER A 64 7.84 -18.92 8.26
CA SER A 64 8.74 -20.08 8.27
C SER A 64 8.00 -21.41 8.41
N SER A 65 6.68 -21.36 8.61
CA SER A 65 5.82 -22.53 8.82
C SER A 65 5.34 -23.15 7.51
N ASP A 66 5.98 -24.24 7.09
CA ASP A 66 5.66 -25.02 5.88
C ASP A 66 4.48 -26.00 6.03
N SER A 67 3.40 -25.62 6.74
CA SER A 67 2.25 -26.53 6.89
C SER A 67 1.53 -26.73 5.54
N SER A 68 1.02 -27.94 5.28
CA SER A 68 0.33 -28.27 4.02
C SER A 68 -0.91 -27.42 3.75
N ASP A 69 -1.50 -26.87 4.80
CA ASP A 69 -2.68 -26.00 4.76
C ASP A 69 -2.32 -24.57 4.37
N MET A 70 -1.03 -24.22 4.43
CA MET A 70 -0.47 -22.93 4.00
C MET A 70 0.02 -22.94 2.55
N LYS A 71 -0.42 -23.92 1.74
CA LYS A 71 -0.18 -23.89 0.29
C LYS A 71 -0.90 -22.69 -0.30
N SER A 72 -0.18 -21.93 -1.12
CA SER A 72 -0.67 -20.64 -1.61
C SER A 72 -1.98 -20.75 -2.40
N GLU A 73 -2.25 -21.85 -3.09
CA GLU A 73 -3.52 -22.06 -3.81
C GLU A 73 -4.71 -22.23 -2.85
N ALA A 74 -4.52 -22.95 -1.74
CA ALA A 74 -5.55 -23.12 -0.72
C ALA A 74 -5.81 -21.79 0.01
N LEU A 75 -4.74 -21.05 0.32
CA LEU A 75 -4.82 -19.72 0.92
C LEU A 75 -5.57 -18.72 0.04
N VAL A 76 -5.24 -18.67 -1.25
CA VAL A 76 -5.95 -17.81 -2.22
C VAL A 76 -7.43 -18.15 -2.26
N LYS A 77 -7.78 -19.44 -2.34
CA LYS A 77 -9.19 -19.86 -2.35
C LYS A 77 -9.90 -19.48 -1.06
N GLN A 78 -9.25 -19.63 0.08
CA GLN A 78 -9.81 -19.28 1.37
C GLN A 78 -10.09 -17.78 1.48
N VAL A 79 -9.11 -16.94 1.10
CA VAL A 79 -9.27 -15.48 1.03
C VAL A 79 -10.40 -15.09 0.09
N GLN A 80 -10.45 -15.68 -1.10
CA GLN A 80 -11.51 -15.45 -2.09
C GLN A 80 -12.90 -15.76 -1.49
N THR A 81 -13.06 -16.94 -0.88
CA THR A 81 -14.32 -17.33 -0.22
C THR A 81 -14.68 -16.38 0.92
N SER A 82 -13.71 -15.90 1.69
CA SER A 82 -13.97 -14.94 2.76
C SER A 82 -14.47 -13.60 2.22
N ILE A 83 -13.87 -13.09 1.14
CA ILE A 83 -14.29 -11.84 0.50
C ILE A 83 -15.69 -11.98 -0.08
N GLU A 84 -16.01 -13.13 -0.71
CA GLU A 84 -17.34 -13.41 -1.26
C GLU A 84 -18.45 -13.39 -0.19
N LYS A 85 -18.14 -13.79 1.06
CA LYS A 85 -19.11 -13.74 2.18
C LYS A 85 -19.51 -12.31 2.56
N ILE A 86 -18.64 -11.31 2.35
CA ILE A 86 -18.84 -9.92 2.79
C ILE A 86 -19.97 -9.22 1.98
N SER A 87 -20.34 -9.75 0.80
CA SER A 87 -21.31 -9.11 -0.10
C SER A 87 -20.94 -7.64 -0.39
N LEU A 88 -19.79 -7.42 -1.04
CA LEU A 88 -19.20 -6.09 -1.26
C LEU A 88 -20.16 -5.10 -1.94
N GLU A 89 -21.03 -5.59 -2.82
CA GLU A 89 -22.05 -4.81 -3.51
C GLU A 89 -23.12 -4.22 -2.58
N LYS A 90 -23.20 -4.69 -1.33
CA LYS A 90 -24.11 -4.16 -0.30
C LYS A 90 -23.39 -3.20 0.65
N GLN A 91 -22.07 -3.12 0.61
CA GLN A 91 -21.29 -2.32 1.54
C GLN A 91 -21.27 -0.84 1.11
N THR A 92 -21.87 0.04 1.93
CA THR A 92 -21.91 1.49 1.66
C THR A 92 -20.51 2.07 1.49
N ALA A 93 -19.56 1.64 2.32
CA ALA A 93 -18.15 2.07 2.26
C ALA A 93 -17.44 1.64 0.97
N TRP A 94 -17.87 0.56 0.33
CA TRP A 94 -17.31 0.13 -0.97
C TRP A 94 -17.82 1.04 -2.09
N LYS A 95 -19.12 1.35 -2.09
CA LYS A 95 -19.76 2.24 -3.06
C LYS A 95 -19.27 3.68 -2.94
N SER A 96 -19.11 4.21 -1.73
CA SER A 96 -18.67 5.58 -1.51
C SER A 96 -17.24 5.85 -2.02
N LYS A 97 -16.45 4.79 -2.21
CA LYS A 97 -15.12 4.85 -2.83
C LYS A 97 -15.12 4.67 -4.34
N GLY A 98 -16.29 4.53 -4.98
CA GLY A 98 -16.40 4.30 -6.43
C GLY A 98 -15.92 2.91 -6.87
N LEU A 99 -15.94 1.91 -5.98
CA LEU A 99 -15.49 0.55 -6.26
C LEU A 99 -16.64 -0.40 -6.66
N ASP A 100 -17.86 0.12 -6.80
CA ASP A 100 -19.09 -0.64 -7.02
C ASP A 100 -19.13 -1.39 -8.36
N ASN A 101 -18.37 -0.93 -9.34
CA ASN A 101 -18.20 -1.58 -10.65
C ASN A 101 -16.99 -2.54 -10.70
N ARG A 102 -16.24 -2.71 -9.60
CA ARG A 102 -15.01 -3.49 -9.59
C ARG A 102 -15.20 -4.89 -9.07
N GLN A 103 -14.59 -5.84 -9.76
CA GLN A 103 -14.45 -7.20 -9.26
C GLN A 103 -13.19 -7.29 -8.40
N VAL A 104 -13.29 -8.00 -7.28
CA VAL A 104 -12.12 -8.35 -6.48
C VAL A 104 -11.48 -9.59 -7.07
N GLU A 105 -10.20 -9.49 -7.40
CA GLU A 105 -9.39 -10.59 -7.91
C GLU A 105 -8.36 -10.97 -6.84
N VAL A 106 -8.43 -12.19 -6.33
CA VAL A 106 -7.43 -12.70 -5.37
C VAL A 106 -6.38 -13.53 -6.11
N LYS A 107 -5.12 -13.14 -6.00
CA LYS A 107 -3.99 -13.82 -6.63
C LYS A 107 -2.93 -14.30 -5.64
N LYS A 108 -2.18 -15.30 -6.07
CA LYS A 108 -1.02 -15.83 -5.36
C LYS A 108 0.18 -14.92 -5.58
N GLY A 109 0.86 -14.57 -4.49
CA GLY A 109 2.09 -13.78 -4.51
C GLY A 109 1.85 -12.30 -4.78
N CYS A 110 2.55 -11.46 -4.04
CA CYS A 110 2.56 -10.02 -4.26
C CYS A 110 3.74 -9.66 -5.18
N SER A 111 3.61 -8.60 -5.98
CA SER A 111 4.74 -8.06 -6.76
C SER A 111 5.81 -7.38 -5.88
N PHE A 112 5.64 -7.43 -4.56
CA PHE A 112 6.48 -6.81 -3.56
C PHE A 112 6.56 -7.66 -2.30
N SER A 113 7.69 -7.53 -1.59
CA SER A 113 7.83 -8.05 -0.24
C SER A 113 7.18 -7.13 0.80
N PRO A 114 6.68 -7.66 1.93
CA PRO A 114 6.05 -6.87 2.98
C PRO A 114 7.06 -5.94 3.66
N SER A 115 6.70 -4.67 3.80
CA SER A 115 7.56 -3.62 4.36
C SER A 115 8.03 -3.93 5.79
N LEU A 116 7.18 -4.54 6.64
CA LEU A 116 7.53 -4.84 8.03
C LEU A 116 8.52 -6.01 8.18
N LEU A 117 8.86 -6.71 7.10
CA LEU A 117 9.92 -7.72 7.11
C LEU A 117 11.29 -7.17 6.70
N GLU A 118 11.36 -5.92 6.27
CA GLU A 118 12.64 -5.28 5.91
C GLU A 118 13.51 -5.05 7.16
N GLU A 119 14.83 -5.06 6.98
CA GLU A 119 15.77 -4.81 8.06
C GLU A 119 15.58 -3.39 8.62
N GLY A 120 15.49 -3.27 9.95
CA GLY A 120 15.23 -1.98 10.60
C GLY A 120 13.80 -1.47 10.44
N ALA A 121 12.88 -2.25 9.87
CA ALA A 121 11.50 -1.85 9.74
C ALA A 121 10.86 -1.54 11.10
N ALA A 122 10.07 -0.47 11.10
CA ALA A 122 9.32 0.02 12.24
C ALA A 122 7.90 0.29 11.78
N HIS A 123 6.93 0.05 12.66
CA HIS A 123 5.54 0.24 12.32
C HIS A 123 5.22 1.75 12.27
N PRO A 124 4.65 2.26 11.16
CA PRO A 124 4.46 3.71 10.97
C PRO A 124 3.65 4.36 12.08
N ILE A 125 2.60 3.68 12.55
CA ILE A 125 1.68 4.23 13.56
C ILE A 125 2.34 4.32 14.93
N TYR A 126 3.11 3.31 15.33
CA TYR A 126 3.66 3.22 16.69
C TYR A 126 4.95 4.00 16.87
N THR A 127 5.71 4.17 15.78
CA THR A 127 7.04 4.78 15.85
C THR A 127 7.12 6.15 15.17
N GLY A 128 6.07 6.55 14.42
CA GLY A 128 6.08 7.78 13.60
C GLY A 128 7.09 7.72 12.45
N PHE A 129 7.81 6.60 12.31
CA PHE A 129 8.79 6.33 11.29
C PHE A 129 8.37 5.06 10.58
N ALA A 130 8.41 5.05 9.26
CA ALA A 130 8.28 3.82 8.54
C ALA A 130 9.16 3.85 7.31
N PRO A 131 9.87 2.76 7.02
CA PRO A 131 10.32 2.51 5.67
C PRO A 131 9.09 2.20 4.83
N ILE A 132 8.32 3.23 4.48
CA ILE A 132 7.21 3.10 3.55
C ILE A 132 7.81 3.22 2.16
N ARG A 133 7.41 2.31 1.29
CA ARG A 133 7.87 2.35 -0.09
C ARG A 133 7.19 3.49 -0.82
N ILE A 134 7.95 4.57 -1.05
CA ILE A 134 7.52 5.65 -1.93
C ILE A 134 7.76 5.20 -3.37
N VAL A 135 6.70 5.19 -4.19
CA VAL A 135 6.73 4.77 -5.58
C VAL A 135 6.21 5.87 -6.49
N ASP A 136 6.82 6.02 -7.67
CA ASP A 136 6.31 6.91 -8.71
C ASP A 136 5.08 6.32 -9.41
N LYS A 137 4.95 4.99 -9.40
CA LYS A 137 3.84 4.23 -9.98
C LYS A 137 3.44 3.08 -9.04
N PRO A 138 2.16 2.98 -8.63
CA PRO A 138 1.69 1.88 -7.79
C PRO A 138 1.82 0.52 -8.46
N SER A 139 1.98 -0.51 -7.64
CA SER A 139 1.66 -1.86 -8.06
C SER A 139 0.16 -1.99 -8.44
N PRO A 140 -0.20 -2.98 -9.29
CA PRO A 140 -1.59 -3.26 -9.60
C PRO A 140 -2.39 -3.77 -8.39
N GLU A 141 -1.73 -4.31 -7.38
CA GLU A 141 -2.32 -4.73 -6.11
C GLU A 141 -2.79 -3.53 -5.28
N ARG A 142 -3.93 -3.68 -4.62
CA ARG A 142 -4.47 -2.69 -3.67
C ARG A 142 -4.38 -3.16 -2.22
N LEU A 143 -4.35 -4.48 -2.03
CA LEU A 143 -4.24 -5.13 -0.73
C LEU A 143 -3.28 -6.32 -0.81
N GLY A 144 -2.28 -6.34 0.06
CA GLY A 144 -1.46 -7.50 0.38
C GLY A 144 -1.96 -8.17 1.65
N ILE A 145 -2.12 -9.49 1.61
CA ILE A 145 -2.41 -10.33 2.77
C ILE A 145 -1.17 -11.17 3.02
N PHE A 146 -0.49 -10.89 4.13
CA PHE A 146 0.77 -11.52 4.47
C PHE A 146 0.59 -12.48 5.62
N ILE A 147 0.85 -13.76 5.35
CA ILE A 147 0.93 -14.76 6.39
C ILE A 147 2.36 -14.77 6.92
N VAL A 148 2.53 -14.37 8.18
CA VAL A 148 3.81 -14.15 8.84
C VAL A 148 3.95 -15.00 10.10
N ASP A 149 5.17 -15.10 10.62
CA ASP A 149 5.43 -15.71 11.92
C ASP A 149 4.88 -14.84 13.06
N GLU A 150 4.46 -15.46 14.16
CA GLU A 150 3.95 -14.78 15.37
C GLU A 150 4.97 -13.76 15.94
N SER A 151 6.26 -13.98 15.72
CA SER A 151 7.32 -13.04 16.13
C SER A 151 7.21 -11.69 15.42
N VAL A 152 6.79 -11.67 14.15
CA VAL A 152 6.54 -10.45 13.38
C VAL A 152 5.34 -9.72 13.96
N ILE A 153 4.27 -10.48 14.24
CA ILE A 153 3.06 -9.94 14.88
C ILE A 153 3.40 -9.28 16.21
N GLN A 154 4.11 -9.99 17.08
CA GLN A 154 4.48 -9.48 18.40
C GLN A 154 5.40 -8.26 18.32
N LYS A 155 6.37 -8.27 17.40
CA LYS A 155 7.34 -7.18 17.24
C LYS A 155 6.70 -5.89 16.74
N HIS A 156 5.76 -5.98 15.80
CA HIS A 156 5.26 -4.80 15.08
C HIS A 156 3.87 -4.34 15.51
N PHE A 157 3.09 -5.23 16.13
CA PHE A 157 1.72 -4.94 16.53
C PHE A 157 1.48 -5.20 18.02
N GLU A 158 2.42 -5.80 18.75
CA GLU A 158 2.25 -6.18 20.17
C GLU A 158 0.99 -7.05 20.44
N GLY A 159 0.44 -7.68 19.40
CA GLY A 159 -0.83 -8.42 19.44
C GLY A 159 -2.08 -7.58 19.21
N ASP A 160 -1.97 -6.25 19.14
CA ASP A 160 -3.06 -5.30 18.93
C ASP A 160 -3.72 -5.43 17.55
N LEU A 161 -4.88 -4.77 17.44
CA LEU A 161 -5.67 -4.64 16.23
C LEU A 161 -5.95 -3.17 15.89
N PRO A 162 -6.18 -2.86 14.60
CA PRO A 162 -6.02 -3.71 13.42
C PRO A 162 -4.54 -3.92 13.03
N ARG A 163 -4.21 -5.07 12.43
CA ARG A 163 -2.83 -5.41 12.04
C ARG A 163 -2.57 -5.05 10.60
N PHE A 164 -2.38 -3.76 10.36
CA PHE A 164 -2.20 -3.22 9.03
C PHE A 164 -0.98 -2.32 8.91
N SER A 165 -0.40 -2.25 7.71
CA SER A 165 0.62 -1.26 7.36
C SER A 165 0.36 -0.71 5.96
N PRO A 166 0.66 0.56 5.68
CA PRO A 166 0.90 1.00 4.31
C PRO A 166 2.08 0.22 3.70
N GLU A 167 1.92 -0.25 2.47
CA GLU A 167 2.99 -0.98 1.75
C GLU A 167 3.61 -0.12 0.65
N GLU A 168 2.78 0.66 -0.05
CA GLU A 168 3.21 1.61 -1.06
C GLU A 168 2.51 2.96 -0.85
N MET A 169 3.26 4.03 -1.09
CA MET A 169 2.76 5.40 -1.10
C MET A 169 3.18 6.12 -2.39
N ILE A 170 2.29 6.96 -2.92
CA ILE A 170 2.67 8.00 -3.88
C ILE A 170 2.74 9.31 -3.13
N CYS A 171 3.78 10.10 -3.39
CA CYS A 171 3.87 11.48 -2.93
C CYS A 171 3.80 12.44 -4.12
N ILE A 172 2.78 13.30 -4.17
CA ILE A 172 2.67 14.39 -5.16
C ILE A 172 2.85 15.71 -4.41
N SER A 173 3.84 16.50 -4.83
CA SER A 173 4.26 17.73 -4.17
C SER A 173 4.71 17.50 -2.71
N HIS A 174 3.80 17.66 -1.74
CA HIS A 174 4.06 17.52 -0.31
C HIS A 174 3.05 16.63 0.40
N GLU A 175 2.15 15.99 -0.35
CA GLU A 175 1.13 15.09 0.18
C GLU A 175 1.44 13.66 -0.27
N CYS A 176 1.50 12.74 0.68
CA CYS A 176 1.69 11.32 0.43
C CYS A 176 0.39 10.57 0.74
N GLU A 177 -0.04 9.71 -0.18
CA GLU A 177 -1.21 8.86 -0.01
C GLU A 177 -0.81 7.39 -0.12
N GLY A 178 -1.33 6.56 0.79
CA GLY A 178 -1.17 5.11 0.75
C GLY A 178 -2.00 4.51 -0.38
N VAL A 179 -1.32 3.90 -1.35
CA VAL A 179 -1.94 3.34 -2.56
C VAL A 179 -2.09 1.81 -2.50
N THR A 180 -1.33 1.19 -1.60
CA THR A 180 -1.37 -0.24 -1.32
C THR A 180 -1.26 -0.47 0.18
N ARG A 181 -2.10 -1.37 0.70
CA ARG A 181 -2.16 -1.69 2.13
C ARG A 181 -1.77 -3.15 2.35
N GLY A 182 -1.18 -3.45 3.50
CA GLY A 182 -0.86 -4.78 3.96
C GLY A 182 -1.67 -5.12 5.18
N ILE A 183 -2.23 -6.33 5.25
CA ILE A 183 -2.71 -6.93 6.49
C ILE A 183 -1.80 -8.10 6.86
N TYR A 184 -1.52 -8.24 8.15
CA TYR A 184 -0.57 -9.20 8.68
C TYR A 184 -1.29 -10.20 9.58
N LEU A 185 -1.25 -11.47 9.18
CA LEU A 185 -1.96 -12.57 9.84
C LEU A 185 -0.97 -13.67 10.18
N SER A 186 -1.20 -14.36 11.30
CA SER A 186 -0.50 -15.62 11.56
C SER A 186 -1.18 -16.79 10.85
N ALA A 187 -0.43 -17.87 10.63
CA ALA A 187 -0.98 -19.10 10.03
C ALA A 187 -2.17 -19.68 10.83
N LYS A 188 -2.21 -19.46 12.15
CA LYS A 188 -3.30 -19.92 13.02
C LYS A 188 -4.58 -19.12 12.80
N GLU A 189 -4.45 -17.82 12.55
CA GLU A 189 -5.60 -16.91 12.41
C GLU A 189 -6.39 -17.17 11.14
N ILE A 190 -5.71 -17.61 10.09
CA ILE A 190 -6.38 -18.01 8.87
C ILE A 190 -6.93 -19.44 8.95
N THR A 191 -6.28 -20.40 9.61
CA THR A 191 -6.75 -21.80 9.62
C THR A 191 -7.72 -22.16 10.74
N ASN A 192 -7.73 -21.41 11.85
CA ASN A 192 -8.55 -21.74 13.00
C ASN A 192 -9.97 -21.20 12.83
N VAL A 193 -10.95 -22.10 12.74
CA VAL A 193 -12.39 -21.75 12.62
C VAL A 193 -12.86 -20.87 13.78
N ASN A 194 -12.30 -21.02 14.99
CA ASN A 194 -12.66 -20.18 16.14
C ASN A 194 -12.18 -18.72 16.00
N LEU A 195 -11.36 -18.42 14.99
CA LEU A 195 -10.85 -17.09 14.68
C LEU A 195 -11.45 -16.56 13.36
N GLU A 196 -12.51 -17.18 12.83
CA GLU A 196 -13.13 -16.75 11.57
C GLU A 196 -13.62 -15.31 11.63
N ASP A 197 -14.26 -14.89 12.73
CA ASP A 197 -14.74 -13.50 12.90
C ASP A 197 -13.57 -12.51 12.92
N PHE A 198 -12.48 -12.85 13.61
CA PHE A 198 -11.27 -12.04 13.65
C PHE A 198 -10.68 -11.88 12.24
N TYR A 199 -10.52 -13.00 11.53
CA TYR A 199 -9.99 -13.01 10.18
C TYR A 199 -10.87 -12.18 9.23
N GLN A 200 -12.19 -12.34 9.30
CA GLN A 200 -13.14 -11.55 8.53
C GLN A 200 -13.02 -10.05 8.82
N GLN A 201 -12.88 -9.66 10.08
CA GLN A 201 -12.65 -8.26 10.44
C GLN A 201 -11.36 -7.70 9.84
N GLN A 202 -10.26 -8.47 9.83
CA GLN A 202 -9.02 -8.03 9.19
C GLN A 202 -9.19 -7.87 7.67
N ILE A 203 -9.92 -8.76 7.01
CA ILE A 203 -10.24 -8.63 5.58
C ILE A 203 -11.08 -7.38 5.31
N MET A 204 -12.15 -7.17 6.08
CA MET A 204 -13.00 -5.98 5.95
C MET A 204 -12.19 -4.70 6.16
N TYR A 205 -11.26 -4.71 7.12
CA TYR A 205 -10.36 -3.59 7.39
C TYR A 205 -9.38 -3.36 6.23
N GLY A 206 -8.77 -4.42 5.69
CA GLY A 206 -7.88 -4.34 4.53
C GLY A 206 -8.56 -3.77 3.28
N LEU A 207 -9.82 -4.16 3.03
CA LEU A 207 -10.68 -3.60 1.99
C LEU A 207 -11.18 -2.17 2.33
N GLY A 208 -10.91 -1.71 3.55
CA GLY A 208 -11.30 -0.40 4.07
C GLY A 208 -12.81 -0.23 4.20
N LEU A 209 -13.55 -1.32 4.44
CA LEU A 209 -14.98 -1.31 4.69
C LEU A 209 -15.34 -0.85 6.10
N VAL A 210 -14.37 -0.96 7.01
CA VAL A 210 -14.48 -0.54 8.42
C VAL A 210 -13.35 0.43 8.74
N SER A 211 -13.65 1.43 9.56
CA SER A 211 -12.66 2.41 10.06
C SER A 211 -11.93 1.86 11.30
N MET A 212 -10.74 2.37 11.58
CA MET A 212 -10.04 2.15 12.86
C MET A 212 -10.83 2.71 14.04
N THR A 213 -11.59 3.78 13.79
CA THR A 213 -12.48 4.38 14.77
C THR A 213 -13.80 3.62 14.71
N GLN A 214 -14.00 2.67 15.62
CA GLN A 214 -15.33 2.07 15.86
C GLN A 214 -16.39 3.10 16.30
N ASP A 215 -16.02 4.39 16.43
CA ASP A 215 -16.92 5.47 16.79
C ASP A 215 -17.89 5.89 15.67
N ASP A 216 -17.90 5.29 14.47
CA ASP A 216 -18.83 5.72 13.42
C ASP A 216 -20.25 5.11 13.54
N ASP A 217 -20.50 4.26 14.55
CA ASP A 217 -21.87 3.83 14.87
C ASP A 217 -22.62 4.94 15.62
N PRO A 218 -23.66 5.56 15.03
CA PRO A 218 -24.41 6.66 15.65
C PRO A 218 -25.03 6.27 17.00
N GLU A 219 -25.34 4.99 17.21
CA GLU A 219 -25.94 4.48 18.44
C GLU A 219 -24.90 4.41 19.57
N ILE A 220 -23.66 4.02 19.24
CA ILE A 220 -22.54 3.98 20.18
C ILE A 220 -22.09 5.39 20.56
N GLN A 221 -22.05 6.34 19.61
CA GLN A 221 -21.77 7.75 19.90
C GLN A 221 -22.81 8.35 20.85
N LYS A 222 -24.09 8.09 20.58
CA LYS A 222 -25.20 8.58 21.41
C LYS A 222 -25.10 8.05 22.82
N LYS A 223 -24.85 6.76 23.00
CA LYS A 223 -24.72 6.13 24.32
C LYS A 223 -23.56 6.69 25.13
N ARG A 224 -22.41 6.93 24.50
CA ARG A 224 -21.24 7.56 25.15
C ARG A 224 -21.47 9.03 25.50
N ALA A 225 -22.18 9.77 24.65
CA ALA A 225 -22.56 11.16 24.95
C ALA A 225 -23.47 11.22 26.19
N GLU A 226 -24.45 10.31 26.28
CA GLU A 226 -25.35 10.19 27.44
C GLU A 226 -24.60 9.79 28.72
N GLU A 227 -23.65 8.85 28.64
CA GLU A 227 -22.81 8.44 29.79
C GLU A 227 -21.91 9.59 30.28
N LYS A 228 -21.31 10.35 29.35
CA LYS A 228 -20.44 11.48 29.68
C LYS A 228 -21.21 12.66 30.28
N GLU A 229 -22.42 12.94 29.80
CA GLU A 229 -23.30 13.94 30.43
C GLU A 229 -23.70 13.55 31.85
N LYS A 230 -23.96 12.25 32.09
CA LYS A 230 -24.27 11.73 33.40
C LYS A 230 -23.10 11.88 34.37
N GLU A 231 -21.89 11.52 33.96
CA GLU A 231 -20.67 11.72 34.78
C GLU A 231 -20.44 13.20 35.12
N ILE A 232 -20.61 14.10 34.14
CA ILE A 232 -20.46 15.55 34.38
C ILE A 232 -21.50 16.06 35.37
N ARG A 233 -22.74 15.56 35.31
CA ARG A 233 -23.79 15.94 36.26
C ARG A 233 -23.45 15.45 37.68
N GLU A 234 -23.03 14.20 37.81
CA GLU A 234 -22.67 13.61 39.11
C GLU A 234 -21.45 14.31 39.75
N MET A 235 -20.44 14.69 38.94
CA MET A 235 -19.30 15.48 39.42
C MET A 235 -19.72 16.88 39.91
N LYS A 236 -20.63 17.55 39.20
CA LYS A 236 -21.15 18.86 39.61
C LYS A 236 -21.97 18.77 40.89
N GLU A 237 -22.78 17.73 41.05
CA GLU A 237 -23.59 17.52 42.25
C GLU A 237 -22.73 17.20 43.48
N ASN A 238 -21.65 16.46 43.32
CA ASN A 238 -20.72 16.17 44.42
C ASN A 238 -19.86 17.40 44.80
N SER A 239 -19.42 18.20 43.82
CA SER A 239 -18.69 19.46 44.09
C SER A 239 -19.55 20.55 44.73
N SER A 240 -20.88 20.40 44.73
CA SER A 240 -21.83 21.36 45.34
C SER A 240 -22.21 21.00 46.78
N ARG A 241 -21.71 19.87 47.29
CA ARG A 241 -22.02 19.33 48.63
C ARG A 241 -20.85 19.43 49.63
N GLU A 242 -19.69 19.93 49.19
CA GLU A 242 -18.57 20.37 50.03
C GLU A 242 -18.65 21.88 50.29
#